data_AF-A0A6N8YBS4-F1
#
_entry.id   AF-A0A6N8YBS4-F1
#
_cell.length_a   1.000
_cell.length_b   1.000
_cell.length_c   1.000
_cell.angle_alpha   90.00
_cell.angle_beta   90.00
_cell.angle_gamma   90.00
#
_symmetry.space_group_name_H-M   'P 1'
#
loop_
_entity.id
_entity.type
_entity.pdbx_description
1 polymer ?
#
loop_
_entity_poly.entity_id
_entity_poly.type
_entity_poly.pdbx_seq_one_letter_code
_entity_poly.pdbx_strand_id
1 'polypeptide(L)'
;MFTTGFKFFFGLFTAFCVAALVYGYTTGGDHVGPLSLGWKGGVGDHIGYGLLVALGAVSLTISLVLVSFRDADAAAQAHLQNVAEVLTDQPVAASFWPVVASFGVGAAAVGLVLHPMVFVLGLALVTLSLVEWTMDAWADRATGDAAVNRELRNRIMAPIEIPVIGALAVGVIVLAASRILLTVSQLEAVAVAGVVSALILGGAWVY
;
A
#
# COMPACT_ATOMS: atom_id res chain seq x y z
N MET A 1 -20.67 7.45 21.89
CA MET A 1 -21.84 7.45 20.97
C MET A 1 -21.41 6.85 19.65
N PHE A 2 -22.25 6.06 19.00
CA PHE A 2 -21.94 5.51 17.67
C PHE A 2 -22.08 6.58 16.58
N THR A 3 -21.04 6.73 15.76
CA THR A 3 -21.02 7.72 14.67
C THR A 3 -21.93 7.32 13.52
N THR A 4 -22.28 8.28 12.65
CA THR A 4 -23.11 8.01 11.48
C THR A 4 -22.43 7.01 10.54
N GLY A 5 -21.11 7.13 10.34
CA GLY A 5 -20.32 6.18 9.55
C GLY A 5 -20.43 4.76 10.11
N PHE A 6 -20.24 4.57 11.42
CA PHE A 6 -20.41 3.27 12.06
C PHE A 6 -21.79 2.67 11.78
N LYS A 7 -22.86 3.45 12.00
CA LYS A 7 -24.24 2.96 11.83
C LYS A 7 -24.49 2.50 10.39
N PHE A 8 -23.97 3.23 9.41
CA PHE A 8 -24.09 2.89 8.00
C PHE A 8 -23.41 1.56 7.66
N PHE A 9 -22.12 1.42 7.98
CA PHE A 9 -21.37 0.20 7.64
C PHE A 9 -21.79 -1.02 8.47
N PHE A 10 -22.16 -0.82 9.74
CA PHE A 10 -22.75 -1.89 10.54
C PHE A 10 -24.11 -2.33 9.97
N GLY A 11 -24.92 -1.38 9.48
CA GLY A 11 -26.17 -1.68 8.78
C GLY A 11 -25.93 -2.44 7.46
N LEU A 12 -24.89 -2.10 6.70
CA LEU A 12 -24.50 -2.87 5.52
C LEU A 12 -24.05 -4.29 5.89
N PHE A 13 -23.25 -4.45 6.95
CA PHE A 13 -22.86 -5.77 7.45
C PHE A 13 -24.08 -6.64 7.77
N THR A 14 -25.05 -6.12 8.54
CA THR A 14 -26.26 -6.88 8.86
C THR A 14 -27.08 -7.19 7.63
N ALA A 15 -27.23 -6.23 6.70
CA ALA A 15 -27.92 -6.45 5.44
C ALA A 15 -27.25 -7.53 4.58
N PHE A 16 -25.92 -7.52 4.45
CA PHE A 16 -25.17 -8.53 3.70
C PHE A 16 -25.21 -9.91 4.37
N CYS A 17 -25.17 -10.00 5.70
CA CYS A 17 -25.35 -11.28 6.40
C CYS A 17 -26.74 -11.86 6.15
N VAL A 18 -27.79 -11.05 6.25
CA VAL A 18 -29.16 -11.49 5.97
C VAL A 18 -29.29 -11.89 4.50
N ALA A 19 -28.76 -11.09 3.58
CA ALA A 19 -28.75 -11.40 2.16
C ALA A 19 -28.00 -12.70 1.86
N ALA A 20 -26.83 -12.93 2.46
CA ALA A 20 -26.05 -14.15 2.31
C ALA A 20 -26.83 -15.38 2.80
N LEU A 21 -27.51 -15.28 3.95
CA LEU A 21 -28.35 -16.37 4.46
C LEU A 21 -29.52 -16.67 3.52
N VAL A 22 -30.28 -15.65 3.12
CA VAL A 22 -31.42 -15.81 2.20
C VAL A 22 -30.94 -16.36 0.86
N TYR A 23 -29.86 -15.82 0.31
CA TYR A 23 -29.27 -16.27 -0.96
C TYR A 23 -28.78 -17.72 -0.88
N GLY A 24 -28.05 -18.07 0.19
CA GLY A 24 -27.54 -19.43 0.37
C GLY A 24 -28.65 -20.48 0.45
N TYR A 25 -29.71 -20.23 1.24
CA TYR A 25 -30.85 -21.16 1.30
C TYR A 25 -31.67 -21.18 0.00
N THR A 26 -31.84 -20.06 -0.69
CA THR A 26 -32.61 -20.01 -1.96
C THR A 26 -31.86 -20.61 -3.14
N THR A 27 -30.53 -20.74 -3.07
CA THR A 27 -29.68 -21.35 -4.10
C THR A 27 -29.28 -22.79 -3.80
N GLY A 28 -29.98 -23.46 -2.86
CA GLY A 28 -29.81 -24.88 -2.59
C GLY A 28 -28.88 -25.22 -1.44
N GLY A 29 -28.59 -24.27 -0.56
CA GLY A 29 -27.92 -24.54 0.71
C GLY A 29 -28.78 -25.39 1.64
N ASP A 30 -28.16 -26.28 2.39
CA ASP A 30 -28.84 -27.27 3.22
C ASP A 30 -28.38 -27.22 4.69
N HIS A 31 -29.17 -27.83 5.57
CA HIS A 31 -28.90 -27.91 7.01
C HIS A 31 -28.53 -26.54 7.61
N VAL A 32 -27.36 -26.46 8.24
CA VAL A 32 -26.79 -25.22 8.79
C VAL A 32 -25.65 -24.71 7.92
N GLY A 33 -25.55 -25.15 6.66
CA GLY A 33 -24.49 -24.78 5.72
C GLY A 33 -24.33 -23.26 5.59
N PRO A 34 -25.36 -22.52 5.16
CA PRO A 34 -25.30 -21.05 5.07
C PRO A 34 -25.06 -20.34 6.41
N LEU A 35 -25.45 -20.93 7.54
CA LEU A 35 -25.21 -20.33 8.86
C LEU A 35 -23.78 -20.59 9.36
N SER A 36 -23.23 -21.75 9.04
CA SER A 36 -21.92 -22.24 9.50
C SER A 36 -20.80 -21.95 8.51
N LEU A 37 -21.04 -21.10 7.51
CA LEU A 37 -20.11 -20.78 6.42
C LEU A 37 -19.62 -22.04 5.67
N GLY A 38 -20.47 -23.06 5.56
CA GLY A 38 -20.17 -24.32 4.89
C GLY A 38 -19.49 -25.39 5.76
N TRP A 39 -19.35 -25.18 7.07
CA TRP A 39 -18.74 -26.17 7.97
C TRP A 39 -19.61 -27.44 8.15
N LYS A 40 -20.94 -27.29 8.21
CA LYS A 40 -21.90 -28.40 8.36
C LYS A 40 -23.06 -28.26 7.37
N GLY A 41 -22.77 -28.48 6.10
CA GLY A 41 -23.73 -28.42 4.98
C GLY A 41 -23.19 -27.60 3.81
N GLY A 42 -23.83 -27.69 2.67
CA GLY A 42 -23.62 -26.85 1.49
C GLY A 42 -24.22 -25.46 1.67
N VAL A 43 -23.58 -24.45 1.06
CA VAL A 43 -23.99 -23.04 1.14
C VAL A 43 -24.88 -22.59 -0.02
N GLY A 44 -25.23 -23.49 -0.95
CA GLY A 44 -25.90 -23.14 -2.21
C GLY A 44 -24.89 -22.70 -3.27
N ASP A 45 -25.19 -21.63 -4.01
CA ASP A 45 -24.23 -21.05 -4.95
C ASP A 45 -23.06 -20.40 -4.22
N HIS A 46 -21.87 -20.99 -4.38
CA HIS A 46 -20.65 -20.54 -3.72
C HIS A 46 -20.20 -19.13 -4.12
N ILE A 47 -20.46 -18.70 -5.36
CA ILE A 47 -19.95 -17.43 -5.87
C ILE A 47 -20.75 -16.28 -5.26
N GLY A 48 -22.07 -16.29 -5.43
CA GLY A 48 -22.94 -15.25 -4.88
C GLY A 48 -22.95 -15.24 -3.36
N TYR A 49 -22.99 -16.41 -2.73
CA TYR A 49 -22.90 -16.53 -1.27
C TYR A 49 -21.56 -15.99 -0.75
N GLY A 50 -20.45 -16.42 -1.36
CA GLY A 50 -19.11 -15.99 -0.98
C GLY A 50 -18.90 -14.49 -1.12
N LEU A 51 -19.43 -13.89 -2.20
CA LEU A 51 -19.38 -12.45 -2.42
C LEU A 51 -20.15 -11.69 -1.32
N LEU A 52 -21.36 -12.12 -0.96
CA LEU A 52 -22.16 -11.46 0.08
C LEU A 52 -21.50 -11.58 1.45
N VAL A 53 -20.94 -12.74 1.79
CA VAL A 53 -20.15 -12.92 3.01
C VAL A 53 -18.92 -12.02 3.03
N ALA A 54 -18.19 -11.91 1.91
CA ALA A 54 -17.03 -11.03 1.79
C ALA A 54 -17.40 -9.55 1.96
N LEU A 55 -18.47 -9.10 1.31
CA LEU A 55 -19.00 -7.74 1.47
C LEU A 55 -19.44 -7.46 2.91
N GLY A 56 -20.06 -8.43 3.57
CA GLY A 56 -20.37 -8.38 5.00
C GLY A 56 -19.11 -8.22 5.84
N ALA A 57 -18.09 -9.06 5.63
CA ALA A 57 -16.82 -9.00 6.35
C ALA A 57 -16.12 -7.64 6.17
N VAL A 58 -16.04 -7.13 4.94
CA VAL A 58 -15.47 -5.80 4.65
C VAL A 58 -16.25 -4.71 5.37
N SER A 59 -17.59 -4.74 5.31
CA SER A 59 -18.44 -3.75 5.98
C SER A 59 -18.26 -3.79 7.50
N LEU A 60 -18.14 -4.99 8.08
CA LEU A 60 -17.85 -5.16 9.50
C LEU A 60 -16.47 -4.60 9.86
N THR A 61 -15.43 -4.90 9.08
CA THR A 61 -14.09 -4.36 9.31
C THR A 61 -14.09 -2.84 9.29
N ILE A 62 -14.72 -2.21 8.29
CA ILE A 62 -14.84 -0.75 8.21
C ILE A 62 -15.60 -0.22 9.43
N SER A 63 -16.73 -0.84 9.78
CA SER A 63 -17.50 -0.46 10.97
C SER A 63 -16.66 -0.51 12.25
N LEU A 64 -15.88 -1.57 12.45
CA LEU A 64 -15.00 -1.72 13.61
C LEU A 64 -13.92 -0.62 13.64
N VAL A 65 -13.30 -0.32 12.50
CA VAL A 65 -12.35 0.80 12.38
C VAL A 65 -13.01 2.12 12.75
N LEU A 66 -14.19 2.42 12.21
CA LEU A 66 -14.89 3.68 12.46
C LEU A 66 -15.27 3.88 13.93
N VAL A 67 -15.71 2.83 14.62
CA VAL A 67 -16.00 2.94 16.07
C VAL A 67 -14.71 3.03 16.89
N SER A 68 -13.67 2.28 16.54
CA SER A 68 -12.38 2.32 17.24
C SER A 68 -11.70 3.69 17.15
N PHE A 69 -11.77 4.34 15.99
CA PHE A 69 -11.14 5.65 15.75
C PHE A 69 -12.14 6.82 15.85
N ARG A 70 -13.37 6.58 16.30
CA ARG A 70 -14.43 7.58 16.47
C ARG A 70 -14.62 8.46 15.22
N ASP A 71 -14.52 7.85 14.03
CA ASP A 71 -14.68 8.54 12.74
C ASP A 71 -13.72 9.73 12.54
N ALA A 72 -12.54 9.66 13.16
CA ALA A 72 -11.55 10.75 13.19
C ALA A 72 -12.12 12.10 13.68
N ASP A 73 -13.16 12.08 14.52
CA ASP A 73 -13.84 13.27 15.04
C ASP A 73 -12.87 14.27 15.68
N ALA A 74 -12.84 15.50 15.16
CA ALA A 74 -11.91 16.54 15.59
C ALA A 74 -12.09 16.91 17.07
N ALA A 75 -13.33 16.90 17.57
CA ALA A 75 -13.62 17.17 18.98
C ALA A 75 -13.10 16.04 19.89
N ALA A 76 -13.23 14.79 19.46
CA ALA A 76 -12.63 13.65 20.15
C ALA A 76 -11.09 13.75 20.20
N GLN A 77 -10.45 14.16 19.11
CA GLN A 77 -8.99 14.33 19.06
C GLN A 77 -8.53 15.50 19.93
N ALA A 78 -9.23 16.64 19.90
CA ALA A 78 -8.95 17.80 20.75
C ALA A 78 -9.00 17.44 22.23
N HIS A 79 -10.01 16.67 22.64
CA HIS A 79 -10.15 16.17 24.00
C HIS A 79 -8.97 15.26 24.41
N LEU A 80 -8.53 14.35 23.55
CA LEU A 80 -7.39 13.47 23.82
C LEU A 80 -6.07 14.24 23.93
N GLN A 81 -5.90 15.30 23.14
CA GLN A 81 -4.70 16.14 23.12
C GLN A 81 -4.72 17.24 24.18
N ASN A 82 -5.82 17.41 24.93
CA ASN A 82 -6.04 18.52 25.87
C ASN A 82 -5.90 19.91 25.22
N VAL A 83 -6.37 20.04 23.98
CA VAL A 83 -6.39 21.30 23.23
C VAL A 83 -7.84 21.73 23.00
N ALA A 84 -8.08 23.04 22.88
CA ALA A 84 -9.42 23.57 22.63
C ALA A 84 -9.99 23.13 21.26
N GLU A 85 -9.14 23.01 20.24
CA GLU A 85 -9.51 22.64 18.88
C GLU A 85 -8.31 22.03 18.15
N VAL A 86 -8.59 21.13 17.19
CA VAL A 86 -7.59 20.56 16.28
C VAL A 86 -7.75 21.19 14.91
N LEU A 87 -6.64 21.53 14.26
CA LEU A 87 -6.63 22.04 12.89
C LEU A 87 -7.16 20.97 11.92
N THR A 88 -8.30 21.22 11.28
CA THR A 88 -8.96 20.26 10.38
C THR A 88 -8.64 20.47 8.91
N ASP A 89 -8.00 21.60 8.55
CA ASP A 89 -7.76 22.01 7.17
C ASP A 89 -6.27 22.30 6.92
N GLN A 90 -5.44 21.28 7.14
CA GLN A 90 -4.00 21.41 6.88
C GLN A 90 -3.71 21.24 5.38
N PRO A 91 -2.90 22.12 4.77
CA PRO A 91 -2.55 21.99 3.37
C PRO A 91 -1.78 20.68 3.15
N VAL A 92 -2.37 19.78 2.36
CA VAL A 92 -1.73 18.52 1.95
C VAL A 92 -0.65 18.85 0.92
N ALA A 93 0.57 18.38 1.15
CA ALA A 93 1.65 18.56 0.20
C ALA A 93 1.38 17.74 -1.08
N ALA A 94 1.80 18.25 -2.24
CA ALA A 94 1.75 17.46 -3.46
C ALA A 94 2.68 16.24 -3.32
N SER A 95 2.13 15.03 -3.51
CA SER A 95 2.86 13.78 -3.42
C SER A 95 2.89 13.07 -4.78
N PHE A 96 4.06 12.58 -5.16
CA PHE A 96 4.28 11.86 -6.42
C PHE A 96 4.07 10.34 -6.26
N TRP A 97 4.00 9.83 -5.04
CA TRP A 97 3.83 8.40 -4.76
C TRP A 97 2.58 7.75 -5.36
N PRO A 98 1.42 8.43 -5.49
CA PRO A 98 0.27 7.86 -6.20
C PRO A 98 0.59 7.53 -7.67
N VAL A 99 1.41 8.36 -8.31
CA VAL A 99 1.85 8.14 -9.69
C VAL A 99 2.79 6.93 -9.73
N VAL A 100 3.76 6.84 -8.82
CA VAL A 100 4.67 5.68 -8.73
C VAL A 100 3.90 4.40 -8.44
N ALA A 101 2.91 4.43 -7.55
CA ALA A 101 2.03 3.31 -7.25
C ALA A 101 1.27 2.86 -8.51
N SER A 102 0.79 3.80 -9.33
CA SER A 102 0.08 3.46 -10.58
C SER A 102 0.98 2.73 -11.58
N PHE A 103 2.25 3.15 -11.71
CA PHE A 103 3.24 2.42 -12.51
C PHE A 103 3.55 1.05 -11.90
N GLY A 104 3.62 0.95 -10.56
CA GLY A 104 3.79 -0.33 -9.87
C GLY A 104 2.64 -1.31 -10.13
N VAL A 105 1.39 -0.84 -10.08
CA VAL A 105 0.20 -1.62 -10.43
C VAL A 105 0.24 -2.06 -11.89
N GLY A 106 0.59 -1.16 -12.81
CA GLY A 106 0.76 -1.48 -14.22
C GLY A 106 1.83 -2.55 -14.45
N ALA A 107 3.00 -2.40 -13.81
CA ALA A 107 4.09 -3.36 -13.88
C ALA A 107 3.70 -4.72 -13.28
N ALA A 108 2.96 -4.74 -12.18
CA ALA A 108 2.44 -5.97 -11.60
C ALA A 108 1.45 -6.65 -12.56
N ALA A 109 0.47 -5.93 -13.11
CA ALA A 109 -0.49 -6.49 -14.05
C ALA A 109 0.19 -7.09 -15.29
N VAL A 110 1.16 -6.38 -15.88
CA VAL A 110 1.95 -6.87 -17.03
C VAL A 110 2.83 -8.06 -16.63
N GLY A 111 3.51 -7.97 -15.48
CA GLY A 111 4.39 -9.00 -14.97
C GLY A 111 3.69 -10.31 -14.64
N LEU A 112 2.42 -10.24 -14.21
CA LEU A 112 1.58 -11.42 -13.95
C LEU A 112 1.45 -12.32 -15.19
N VAL A 113 1.47 -11.71 -16.38
CA VAL A 113 1.36 -12.42 -17.67
C VAL A 113 2.75 -12.75 -18.24
N LEU A 114 3.68 -11.79 -18.19
CA LEU A 114 4.92 -11.88 -18.96
C LEU A 114 6.09 -12.53 -18.20
N HIS A 115 6.30 -12.17 -16.94
CA HIS A 115 7.49 -12.62 -16.21
C HIS A 115 7.38 -12.40 -14.68
N PRO A 116 7.60 -13.42 -13.83
CA PRO A 116 7.48 -13.32 -12.37
C PRO A 116 8.35 -12.22 -11.74
N MET A 117 9.58 -12.01 -12.22
CA MET A 117 10.42 -10.90 -11.72
C MET A 117 9.80 -9.51 -11.91
N VAL A 118 9.11 -9.27 -13.04
CA VAL A 118 8.44 -7.98 -13.30
C VAL A 118 7.23 -7.83 -12.38
N PHE A 119 6.52 -8.92 -12.13
CA PHE A 119 5.42 -8.95 -11.17
C PHE A 119 5.88 -8.56 -9.76
N VAL A 120 6.94 -9.21 -9.27
CA VAL A 120 7.53 -8.93 -7.94
C VAL A 120 8.02 -7.49 -7.85
N LEU A 121 8.66 -6.97 -8.90
CA LEU A 121 9.11 -5.58 -8.94
C LEU A 121 7.91 -4.61 -8.86
N GLY A 122 6.83 -4.89 -9.58
CA GLY A 122 5.60 -4.11 -9.51
C GLY A 122 5.00 -4.08 -8.10
N LEU A 123 4.92 -5.23 -7.44
CA LEU A 123 4.46 -5.32 -6.04
C LEU A 123 5.38 -4.56 -5.08
N ALA A 124 6.70 -4.63 -5.27
CA ALA A 124 7.66 -3.86 -4.48
C ALA A 124 7.43 -2.35 -4.63
N LEU A 125 7.23 -1.85 -5.86
CA LEU A 125 6.94 -0.44 -6.11
C LEU A 125 5.63 0.01 -5.46
N VAL A 126 4.57 -0.80 -5.55
CA VAL A 126 3.30 -0.51 -4.86
C VAL A 126 3.51 -0.45 -3.36
N THR A 127 4.24 -1.41 -2.79
CA THR A 127 4.48 -1.49 -1.33
C THR A 127 5.28 -0.30 -0.84
N LEU A 128 6.37 0.05 -1.53
CA LEU A 128 7.17 1.23 -1.23
C LEU A 128 6.32 2.49 -1.30
N SER A 129 5.57 2.67 -2.40
CA SER A 129 4.70 3.84 -2.57
C SER A 129 3.64 3.94 -1.47
N LEU A 130 3.06 2.83 -1.01
CA LEU A 130 2.10 2.82 0.09
C LEU A 130 2.73 3.26 1.41
N VAL A 131 3.92 2.76 1.73
CA VAL A 131 4.65 3.14 2.95
C VAL A 131 4.99 4.63 2.91
N GLU A 132 5.61 5.06 1.83
CA GLU A 132 6.06 6.44 1.64
C GLU A 132 4.91 7.43 1.63
N TRP A 133 3.83 7.12 0.90
CA TRP A 133 2.65 7.98 0.84
C TRP A 133 1.92 8.04 2.18
N THR A 134 1.92 6.94 2.95
CA THR A 134 1.36 6.93 4.32
C THR A 134 2.18 7.82 5.24
N MET A 135 3.51 7.81 5.12
CA MET A 135 4.39 8.65 5.93
C MET A 135 4.26 10.13 5.57
N ASP A 136 4.13 10.46 4.28
CA ASP A 136 3.78 11.82 3.83
C ASP A 136 2.44 12.27 4.44
N ALA A 137 1.39 11.46 4.30
CA ALA A 137 0.05 11.80 4.79
C ALA A 137 -0.01 11.91 6.32
N TRP A 138 0.79 11.13 7.04
CA TRP A 138 0.95 11.25 8.49
C TRP A 138 1.70 12.54 8.85
N ALA A 139 2.82 12.81 8.20
CA ALA A 139 3.66 13.97 8.48
C ALA A 139 2.89 15.27 8.20
N ASP A 140 2.14 15.34 7.09
CA ASP A 140 1.31 16.48 6.72
C ASP A 140 0.26 16.85 7.77
N ARG A 141 -0.09 15.93 8.69
CA ARG A 141 -1.08 16.13 9.75
C ARG A 141 -0.47 16.21 11.14
N ALA A 142 0.86 16.13 11.26
CA ALA A 142 1.52 16.06 12.56
C ALA A 142 1.50 17.43 13.28
N THR A 143 1.74 18.52 12.55
CA THR A 143 1.73 19.89 13.07
C THR A 143 1.22 20.87 12.01
N GLY A 144 0.90 22.11 12.40
CA GLY A 144 0.47 23.16 11.45
C GLY A 144 1.59 23.78 10.61
N ASP A 145 2.86 23.38 10.80
CA ASP A 145 4.01 23.94 10.08
C ASP A 145 4.64 22.89 9.15
N ALA A 146 4.61 23.16 7.85
CA ALA A 146 5.14 22.27 6.82
C ALA A 146 6.66 22.03 6.96
N ALA A 147 7.43 22.99 7.47
CA ALA A 147 8.87 22.82 7.67
C ALA A 147 9.15 21.82 8.81
N VAL A 148 8.39 21.94 9.91
CA VAL A 148 8.48 21.01 11.05
C VAL A 148 8.01 19.62 10.67
N ASN A 149 6.92 19.50 9.90
CA ASN A 149 6.40 18.22 9.41
C ASN A 149 7.43 17.46 8.55
N ARG A 150 8.13 18.18 7.65
CA ARG A 150 9.18 17.59 6.82
C ARG A 150 10.36 17.09 7.65
N GLU A 151 10.78 17.86 8.63
CA GLU A 151 11.85 17.46 9.54
C GLU A 151 11.46 16.22 10.36
N LEU A 152 10.22 16.18 10.86
CA LEU A 152 9.71 15.04 11.62
C LEU A 152 9.67 13.76 10.77
N ARG A 153 9.19 13.85 9.52
CA ARG A 153 9.22 12.75 8.55
C ARG A 153 10.65 12.27 8.32
N ASN A 154 11.57 13.19 8.03
CA ASN A 154 12.95 12.86 7.70
C ASN A 154 13.68 12.19 8.89
N ARG A 155 13.39 12.59 10.13
CA ARG A 155 13.97 11.91 11.30
C ARG A 155 13.63 10.43 11.39
N ILE A 156 12.44 10.05 10.92
CA ILE A 156 11.98 8.66 10.93
C ILE A 156 12.43 7.95 9.66
N MET A 157 12.24 8.58 8.51
CA MET A 157 12.37 7.93 7.21
C MET A 157 13.76 8.03 6.60
N ALA A 158 14.51 9.13 6.78
CA ALA A 158 15.82 9.29 6.17
C ALA A 158 16.83 8.19 6.54
N PRO A 159 16.86 7.64 7.78
CA PRO A 159 17.73 6.51 8.12
C PRO A 159 17.44 5.23 7.32
N ILE A 160 16.25 5.10 6.74
CA ILE A 160 15.82 3.93 5.96
C ILE A 160 15.87 4.25 4.46
N GLU A 161 15.29 5.38 4.05
CA GLU A 161 15.22 5.84 2.67
C GLU A 161 16.61 6.00 2.06
N ILE A 162 17.54 6.66 2.76
CA ILE A 162 18.86 6.96 2.21
C ILE A 162 19.62 5.67 1.86
N PRO A 163 19.74 4.67 2.76
CA PRO A 163 20.34 3.38 2.42
C PRO A 163 19.58 2.62 1.32
N VAL A 164 18.24 2.58 1.38
CA VAL A 164 17.43 1.81 0.43
C VAL A 164 17.52 2.40 -0.97
N ILE A 165 17.31 3.71 -1.12
CA ILE A 165 17.42 4.40 -2.40
C ILE A 165 18.86 4.33 -2.91
N GLY A 166 19.85 4.49 -2.03
CA GLY A 166 21.27 4.31 -2.38
C GLY A 166 21.55 2.92 -2.95
N ALA A 167 21.09 1.86 -2.27
CA ALA A 167 21.26 0.49 -2.71
C ALA A 167 20.52 0.20 -4.03
N LEU A 168 19.30 0.72 -4.19
CA LEU A 168 18.52 0.57 -5.42
C LEU A 168 19.19 1.29 -6.59
N ALA A 169 19.67 2.53 -6.39
CA ALA A 169 20.37 3.28 -7.42
C ALA A 169 21.62 2.54 -7.91
N VAL A 170 22.45 2.04 -6.99
CA VAL A 170 23.62 1.21 -7.34
C VAL A 170 23.18 -0.08 -8.03
N GLY A 171 22.16 -0.76 -7.51
CA GLY A 171 21.65 -2.00 -8.08
C GLY A 171 21.18 -1.85 -9.52
N VAL A 172 20.43 -0.79 -9.82
CA VAL A 172 19.98 -0.48 -11.19
C VAL A 172 21.16 -0.25 -12.12
N ILE A 173 22.16 0.54 -11.70
CA ILE A 173 23.36 0.80 -12.50
C ILE A 173 24.12 -0.49 -12.79
N VAL A 174 24.34 -1.33 -11.76
CA VAL A 174 25.04 -2.62 -11.90
C VAL A 174 24.29 -3.57 -12.82
N LEU A 175 22.97 -3.68 -12.67
CA LEU A 175 22.14 -4.53 -13.53
C LEU A 175 22.13 -4.04 -14.98
N ALA A 176 22.02 -2.73 -15.21
CA ALA A 176 22.08 -2.15 -16.54
C ALA A 176 23.45 -2.41 -17.19
N ALA A 177 24.54 -2.16 -16.47
CA ALA A 177 25.89 -2.46 -16.94
C ALA A 177 26.07 -3.96 -17.26
N SER A 178 25.59 -4.85 -16.38
CA SER A 178 25.60 -6.29 -16.62
C SER A 178 24.87 -6.65 -17.91
N ARG A 179 23.67 -6.12 -18.14
CA ARG A 179 22.90 -6.38 -19.35
C ARG A 179 23.60 -5.86 -20.60
N ILE A 180 24.17 -4.66 -20.56
CA ILE A 180 24.92 -4.10 -21.69
C ILE A 180 26.15 -4.94 -22.00
N LEU A 181 26.96 -5.29 -20.99
CA LEU A 181 28.18 -6.09 -21.17
C LEU A 181 27.86 -7.51 -21.69
N LEU A 182 26.70 -8.06 -21.36
CA LEU A 182 26.23 -9.34 -21.92
C LEU A 182 25.82 -9.27 -23.40
N THR A 183 25.64 -8.06 -23.97
CA THR A 183 25.30 -7.90 -25.40
C THR A 183 26.50 -7.71 -26.32
N VAL A 184 27.70 -7.47 -25.76
CA VAL A 184 28.94 -7.25 -26.52
C VAL A 184 29.88 -8.44 -26.44
N SER A 185 30.89 -8.51 -27.33
CA SER A 185 31.87 -9.59 -27.33
C SER A 185 32.76 -9.54 -26.08
N GLN A 186 33.34 -10.69 -25.68
CA GLN A 186 34.16 -10.79 -24.46
C GLN A 186 35.32 -9.77 -24.44
N LEU A 187 35.95 -9.54 -25.59
CA LEU A 187 37.07 -8.59 -25.70
C LEU A 187 36.60 -7.14 -25.52
N GLU A 188 35.47 -6.78 -26.12
CA GLU A 188 34.87 -5.44 -25.99
C GLU A 188 34.37 -5.18 -24.57
N ALA A 189 33.77 -6.20 -23.92
CA ALA A 189 33.33 -6.10 -22.53
C ALA A 189 34.49 -5.79 -21.58
N VAL A 190 35.64 -6.48 -21.75
CA VAL A 190 36.86 -6.22 -20.96
C VAL A 190 37.41 -4.81 -21.23
N ALA A 191 37.41 -4.38 -22.49
CA ALA A 191 37.87 -3.03 -22.86
C ALA A 191 36.99 -1.94 -22.23
N VAL A 192 35.66 -2.06 -22.34
CA VAL A 192 34.70 -1.12 -21.75
C VAL A 192 34.83 -1.07 -20.22
N ALA A 193 34.88 -2.24 -19.56
CA ALA A 193 35.06 -2.31 -18.11
C ALA A 193 36.40 -1.71 -17.65
N GLY A 194 37.47 -1.90 -18.44
CA GLY A 194 38.79 -1.32 -18.20
C GLY A 194 38.78 0.21 -18.30
N VAL A 195 38.17 0.77 -19.36
CA VAL A 195 38.04 2.22 -19.55
C VAL A 195 37.21 2.85 -18.42
N VAL A 196 36.07 2.27 -18.08
CA VAL A 196 35.21 2.77 -17.00
C VAL A 196 35.95 2.75 -15.66
N SER A 197 36.62 1.64 -15.34
CA SER A 197 37.44 1.55 -14.12
C SER A 197 38.56 2.59 -14.08
N ALA A 198 39.26 2.81 -15.20
CA ALA A 198 40.31 3.82 -15.31
C ALA A 198 39.78 5.25 -15.14
N LEU A 199 38.60 5.56 -15.68
CA LEU A 199 37.94 6.86 -15.50
C LEU A 199 37.50 7.09 -14.06
N ILE A 200 36.95 6.06 -13.40
CA ILE A 200 36.55 6.16 -11.99
C ILE A 200 37.78 6.38 -11.09
N LEU A 201 38.80 5.54 -11.24
CA LEU A 201 40.02 5.63 -10.42
C LEU A 201 40.82 6.91 -10.72
N GLY A 202 40.90 7.30 -11.98
CA GLY A 202 41.56 8.54 -12.40
C GLY A 202 40.82 9.79 -11.93
N GLY A 203 39.48 9.80 -12.05
CA GLY A 203 38.64 10.90 -11.57
C GLY A 203 38.67 11.05 -10.04
N ALA A 204 38.69 9.94 -9.30
CA ALA A 204 38.86 9.94 -7.84
C ALA A 204 40.23 10.45 -7.38
N TRP A 205 41.22 10.49 -8.26
CA TRP A 205 42.57 10.98 -7.96
C TRP A 205 42.72 12.50 -8.20
N VAL A 206 41.78 13.11 -8.94
CA VAL A 206 41.78 14.53 -9.31
C VAL A 206 40.99 15.39 -8.31
N TYR A 207 40.22 14.77 -7.41
CA TYR A 207 39.53 15.39 -6.28
C TYR A 207 40.17 15.00 -4.96
#